data_AF-A0A815GYA5-F1
#
_entry.id   AF-A0A815GYA5-F1
#
_cell.length_a   1.000
_cell.length_b   1.000
_cell.length_c   1.000
_cell.angle_alpha   90.00
_cell.angle_beta   90.00
_cell.angle_gamma   90.00
#
_symmetry.space_group_name_H-M   'P 1'
#
loop_
_entity.id
_entity.type
_entity.pdbx_description
1 polymer ?
#
loop_
_entity_poly.entity_id
_entity_poly.type
_entity_poly.pdbx_seq_one_letter_code
_entity_poly.pdbx_strand_id
1 'polypeptide(L)'
;MKKNPHQNQPTKKYIHHQSSIKMNKKIYSSTDRVMDNVPYPPVHLLTIKEIFGTSDKPNLQLLLQHLEAEGRLELDAALTIMIRGRELTAREPNLLEIGTPITIVGDIHGQFFDMLKMFEKGGDIASNRYLFLGDYVDRGQFSVEVVLYLWAIKITYPDTFFLLRGNHECRNLTVYFTFKDECLLKLGDLFYEECMKSFDCLPIAALVQGQLFCIHGCISPEIRYIREVTDINRIIEPPTKGPLCDILWADPTDGYDNEKLEQRSEMYTHNGPRGCSYNVSYKAMCKFLDDNDLLCVIRAHQVQSAGCKMYKKHEKTLFPTLVTIFSAPNYCEVYKNRGAILRYDGSVMHVFQYKWVKHPYVLPNFLDAFRWSIPFVLEKVTDMFLAILKFCSDEHDSRLSRRTQIIEKVNKNIFYLS
;
A
#
# COMPACT_ATOMS: atom_id res chain seq x y z
N MET A 1 -62.92 -34.28 -48.98
CA MET A 1 -62.95 -35.46 -48.07
C MET A 1 -61.55 -35.58 -47.48
N LYS A 2 -61.25 -35.56 -46.18
CA LYS A 2 -62.01 -35.59 -44.93
C LYS A 2 -61.34 -34.61 -43.94
N LYS A 3 -62.17 -33.91 -43.15
CA LYS A 3 -61.80 -33.13 -41.95
C LYS A 3 -61.57 -34.10 -40.77
N ASN A 4 -60.75 -33.71 -39.79
CA ASN A 4 -61.17 -33.61 -38.39
C ASN A 4 -60.15 -32.87 -37.50
N PRO A 5 -60.58 -32.33 -36.35
CA PRO A 5 -60.14 -31.05 -35.77
C PRO A 5 -59.60 -31.23 -34.33
N HIS A 6 -59.62 -30.13 -33.55
CA HIS A 6 -59.22 -29.95 -32.13
C HIS A 6 -57.79 -29.41 -31.98
N GLN A 7 -57.49 -28.34 -31.24
CA GLN A 7 -58.29 -27.37 -30.48
C GLN A 7 -57.33 -26.26 -30.02
N ASN A 8 -57.79 -25.00 -30.07
CA ASN A 8 -57.14 -23.84 -29.47
C ASN A 8 -56.84 -24.06 -27.98
N GLN A 9 -55.59 -23.80 -27.54
CA GLN A 9 -55.27 -23.39 -26.17
C GLN A 9 -54.32 -22.19 -26.18
N PRO A 10 -54.52 -21.19 -25.31
CA PRO A 10 -53.80 -19.93 -25.34
C PRO A 10 -52.39 -20.07 -24.74
N THR A 11 -51.41 -19.44 -25.39
CA THR A 11 -50.05 -19.25 -24.85
C THR A 11 -50.11 -18.46 -23.53
N LYS A 12 -49.81 -19.12 -22.41
CA LYS A 12 -49.57 -18.44 -21.13
C LYS A 12 -48.29 -17.60 -21.23
N LYS A 13 -48.46 -16.28 -21.35
CA LYS A 13 -47.41 -15.30 -21.01
C LYS A 13 -47.06 -15.49 -19.53
N TYR A 14 -45.87 -15.97 -19.23
CA TYR A 14 -45.33 -15.92 -17.88
C TYR A 14 -45.00 -14.47 -17.56
N ILE A 15 -45.81 -13.89 -16.67
CA ILE A 15 -45.65 -12.56 -16.12
C ILE A 15 -44.45 -12.62 -15.17
N HIS A 16 -43.38 -11.88 -15.47
CA HIS A 16 -42.31 -11.62 -14.51
C HIS A 16 -42.88 -10.81 -13.34
N HIS A 17 -43.07 -11.45 -12.19
CA HIS A 17 -43.38 -10.74 -10.95
C HIS A 17 -42.13 -10.01 -10.46
N GLN A 18 -42.05 -8.70 -10.74
CA GLN A 18 -41.17 -7.79 -10.02
C GLN A 18 -41.72 -7.63 -8.58
N SER A 19 -41.01 -8.17 -7.60
CA SER A 19 -41.29 -7.96 -6.18
C SER A 19 -40.57 -6.68 -5.71
N SER A 20 -41.31 -5.58 -5.62
CA SER A 20 -40.83 -4.33 -5.03
C SER A 20 -40.90 -4.40 -3.50
N ILE A 21 -39.76 -4.34 -2.81
CA ILE A 21 -39.71 -4.18 -1.34
C ILE A 21 -39.71 -2.68 -1.01
N LYS A 22 -40.74 -2.22 -0.28
CA LYS A 22 -40.90 -0.80 0.10
C LYS A 22 -39.99 -0.45 1.28
N MET A 23 -38.84 0.13 0.97
CA MET A 23 -38.14 1.07 1.86
C MET A 23 -38.19 2.45 1.19
N ASN A 24 -38.84 3.43 1.82
CA ASN A 24 -38.90 4.85 1.38
C ASN A 24 -39.15 5.10 -0.12
N LYS A 25 -40.41 4.97 -0.59
CA LYS A 25 -41.01 5.57 -1.81
C LYS A 25 -40.10 5.87 -3.04
N LYS A 26 -39.08 5.06 -3.33
CA LYS A 26 -38.36 5.04 -4.60
C LYS A 26 -38.37 3.57 -5.04
N ILE A 27 -39.07 3.28 -6.14
CA ILE A 27 -39.04 1.94 -6.74
C ILE A 27 -37.74 1.90 -7.53
N TYR A 28 -36.74 1.17 -7.02
CA TYR A 28 -35.51 0.92 -7.76
C TYR A 28 -35.71 -0.30 -8.66
N SER A 29 -35.37 -0.17 -9.94
CA SER A 29 -35.10 -1.34 -10.79
C SER A 29 -33.92 -2.12 -10.24
N SER A 30 -33.85 -3.43 -10.49
CA SER A 30 -32.65 -4.24 -10.17
C SER A 30 -31.40 -3.80 -10.92
N THR A 31 -31.55 -2.94 -11.94
CA THR A 31 -30.46 -2.31 -12.70
C THR A 31 -30.17 -0.88 -12.27
N ASP A 32 -31.02 -0.29 -11.43
CA ASP A 32 -30.86 1.11 -11.04
C ASP A 32 -29.79 1.23 -9.97
N ARG A 33 -28.94 2.23 -10.14
CA ARG A 33 -27.98 2.58 -9.10
C ARG A 33 -28.71 3.23 -7.93
N VAL A 34 -28.56 2.63 -6.76
CA VAL A 34 -29.21 3.13 -5.53
C VAL A 34 -28.59 4.43 -5.02
N MET A 35 -27.25 4.55 -5.11
CA MET A 35 -26.48 5.71 -4.66
C MET A 35 -25.98 6.51 -5.87
N ASP A 36 -26.83 7.38 -6.43
CA ASP A 36 -26.54 8.20 -7.61
C ASP A 36 -25.48 9.29 -7.35
N ASN A 37 -25.32 9.72 -6.11
CA ASN A 37 -24.40 10.78 -5.68
C ASN A 37 -22.93 10.35 -5.51
N VAL A 38 -22.61 9.05 -5.55
CA VAL A 38 -21.22 8.57 -5.51
C VAL A 38 -20.65 8.64 -6.93
N PRO A 39 -19.44 9.15 -7.21
CA PRO A 39 -18.90 9.11 -8.57
C PRO A 39 -18.73 7.68 -9.11
N TYR A 40 -18.71 7.49 -10.43
CA TYR A 40 -18.28 6.23 -11.04
C TYR A 40 -16.80 6.32 -11.40
N PRO A 41 -15.99 5.28 -11.14
CA PRO A 41 -14.66 5.18 -11.71
C PRO A 41 -14.70 5.25 -13.25
N PRO A 42 -13.76 5.96 -13.90
CA PRO A 42 -13.64 5.97 -15.34
C PRO A 42 -13.47 4.56 -15.93
N VAL A 43 -14.26 4.23 -16.96
CA VAL A 43 -14.12 2.98 -17.71
C VAL A 43 -12.99 3.07 -18.75
N HIS A 44 -12.71 4.28 -19.24
CA HIS A 44 -11.62 4.55 -20.17
C HIS A 44 -10.27 4.29 -19.52
N LEU A 45 -9.39 3.58 -20.22
CA LEU A 45 -8.02 3.36 -19.80
C LEU A 45 -7.12 4.40 -20.48
N LEU A 46 -6.31 5.10 -19.70
CA LEU A 46 -5.37 6.07 -20.29
C LEU A 46 -4.29 5.34 -21.11
N THR A 47 -4.16 5.77 -22.36
CA THR A 47 -3.19 5.26 -23.32
C THR A 47 -1.82 5.94 -23.19
N ILE A 48 -0.76 5.34 -23.74
CA ILE A 48 0.56 5.98 -23.84
C ILE A 48 0.45 7.35 -24.52
N LYS A 49 -0.33 7.43 -25.61
CA LYS A 49 -0.47 8.64 -26.42
C LYS A 49 -1.11 9.78 -25.64
N GLU A 50 -2.06 9.49 -24.76
CA GLU A 50 -2.68 10.53 -23.92
C GLU A 50 -1.73 11.01 -22.82
N ILE A 51 -1.00 10.09 -22.19
CA ILE A 51 -0.07 10.42 -21.10
C ILE A 51 1.15 11.18 -21.62
N PHE A 52 1.76 10.73 -22.71
CA PHE A 52 3.03 11.28 -23.20
C PHE A 52 2.86 12.21 -24.41
N GLY A 53 1.83 12.01 -25.23
CA GLY A 53 1.68 12.76 -26.48
C GLY A 53 2.93 12.61 -27.37
N THR A 54 3.58 13.73 -27.66
CA THR A 54 4.87 13.80 -28.37
C THR A 54 6.04 14.14 -27.45
N SER A 55 5.82 14.17 -26.14
CA SER A 55 6.79 14.55 -25.10
C SER A 55 7.39 13.32 -24.43
N ASP A 56 8.64 13.44 -23.98
CA ASP A 56 9.27 12.41 -23.14
C ASP A 56 8.77 12.44 -21.69
N LYS A 57 8.20 13.57 -21.27
CA LYS A 57 7.61 13.76 -19.95
C LYS A 57 6.11 13.44 -19.95
N PRO A 58 5.60 12.71 -18.94
CA PRO A 58 4.18 12.42 -18.81
C PRO A 58 3.39 13.66 -18.40
N ASN A 59 2.13 13.74 -18.83
CA ASN A 59 1.19 14.75 -18.37
C ASN A 59 0.72 14.42 -16.94
N LEU A 60 1.44 14.97 -15.95
CA LEU A 60 1.17 14.72 -14.53
C LEU A 60 -0.24 15.13 -14.11
N GLN A 61 -0.77 16.24 -14.64
CA GLN A 61 -2.09 16.72 -14.27
C GLN A 61 -3.19 15.76 -14.74
N LEU A 62 -3.11 15.31 -15.99
CA LEU A 62 -4.03 14.31 -16.53
C LEU A 62 -3.95 13.00 -15.75
N LEU A 63 -2.74 12.52 -15.49
CA LEU A 63 -2.53 11.28 -14.75
C LEU A 63 -3.10 11.38 -13.33
N LEU A 64 -2.81 12.48 -12.61
CA LEU A 64 -3.33 12.72 -11.27
C LEU A 64 -4.87 12.67 -11.24
N GLN A 65 -5.52 13.46 -12.10
CA GLN A 65 -6.98 13.55 -12.14
C GLN A 65 -7.63 12.19 -12.44
N HIS A 66 -7.00 11.41 -13.31
CA HIS A 66 -7.50 10.08 -13.66
C HIS A 66 -7.36 9.08 -12.50
N LEU A 67 -6.18 9.05 -11.85
CA LEU A 67 -5.93 8.15 -10.71
C LEU A 67 -6.79 8.54 -9.49
N GLU A 68 -6.98 9.84 -9.23
CA GLU A 68 -7.84 10.33 -8.15
C GLU A 68 -9.31 9.92 -8.36
N ALA A 69 -9.73 9.78 -9.62
CA ALA A 69 -11.05 9.25 -9.98
C ALA A 69 -11.11 7.71 -10.00
N GLU A 70 -10.10 6.99 -9.50
CA GLU A 70 -9.98 5.52 -9.54
C GLU A 70 -9.86 4.95 -10.98
N GLY A 71 -9.46 5.80 -11.93
CA GLY A 71 -9.20 5.43 -13.31
C GLY A 71 -7.92 4.61 -13.45
N ARG A 72 -7.88 3.73 -14.45
CA ARG A 72 -6.74 2.85 -14.74
C ARG A 72 -6.05 3.21 -16.05
N LEU A 73 -4.84 2.70 -16.23
CA LEU A 73 -4.03 2.88 -17.43
C LEU A 73 -4.07 1.59 -18.26
N GLU A 74 -3.82 1.72 -19.56
CA GLU A 74 -3.42 0.55 -20.35
C GLU A 74 -2.09 -0.02 -19.82
N LEU A 75 -1.91 -1.33 -19.93
CA LEU A 75 -0.70 -2.00 -19.43
C LEU A 75 0.58 -1.40 -20.04
N ASP A 76 0.59 -1.17 -21.35
CA ASP A 76 1.76 -0.60 -22.03
C ASP A 76 2.09 0.82 -21.52
N ALA A 77 1.07 1.60 -21.16
CA ALA A 77 1.25 2.93 -20.58
C ALA A 77 1.85 2.88 -19.18
N ALA A 78 1.33 1.98 -18.34
CA ALA A 78 1.86 1.73 -17.00
C ALA A 78 3.31 1.20 -17.04
N LEU A 79 3.60 0.23 -17.92
CA LEU A 79 4.96 -0.31 -18.12
C LEU A 79 5.92 0.78 -18.60
N THR A 80 5.49 1.66 -19.52
CA THR A 80 6.33 2.76 -20.01
C THR A 80 6.75 3.71 -18.87
N ILE A 81 5.83 4.05 -17.96
CA ILE A 81 6.15 4.85 -16.77
C ILE A 81 7.17 4.13 -15.89
N MET A 82 6.95 2.85 -15.61
CA MET A 82 7.85 2.09 -14.73
C MET A 82 9.25 1.91 -15.32
N ILE A 83 9.35 1.55 -16.60
CA ILE A 83 10.63 1.36 -17.30
C ILE A 83 11.43 2.66 -17.32
N ARG A 84 10.80 3.77 -17.72
CA ARG A 84 11.48 5.09 -17.79
C ARG A 84 11.94 5.56 -16.41
N GLY A 85 11.12 5.39 -15.37
CA GLY A 85 11.51 5.74 -14.00
C GLY A 85 12.62 4.83 -13.47
N ARG A 86 12.57 3.52 -13.73
CA ARG A 86 13.64 2.56 -13.39
C ARG A 86 14.96 2.94 -14.03
N GLU A 87 14.96 3.33 -15.30
CA GLU A 87 16.19 3.75 -16.00
C GLU A 87 16.85 4.98 -15.34
N LEU A 88 16.06 5.88 -14.75
CA LEU A 88 16.59 7.02 -14.01
C LEU A 88 17.20 6.56 -12.68
N THR A 89 16.46 5.80 -11.88
CA THR A 89 16.94 5.35 -10.55
C THR A 89 18.10 4.37 -10.65
N ALA A 90 18.18 3.57 -11.71
CA ALA A 90 19.32 2.69 -11.98
C ALA A 90 20.63 3.44 -12.23
N ARG A 91 20.57 4.68 -12.74
CA ARG A 91 21.75 5.54 -12.98
C ARG A 91 22.17 6.32 -11.73
N GLU A 92 21.32 6.39 -10.72
CA GLU A 92 21.62 7.08 -9.47
C GLU A 92 22.59 6.26 -8.59
N PRO A 93 23.45 6.90 -7.78
CA PRO A 93 24.30 6.21 -6.83
C PRO A 93 23.48 5.64 -5.66
N ASN A 94 24.08 4.73 -4.88
CA ASN A 94 23.44 4.21 -3.66
C ASN A 94 23.20 5.31 -2.61
N LEU A 95 24.17 6.24 -2.50
CA LEU A 95 24.15 7.40 -1.62
C LEU A 95 23.94 8.65 -2.48
N LEU A 96 22.73 9.20 -2.44
CA LEU A 96 22.41 10.45 -3.13
C LEU A 96 23.03 11.63 -2.40
N GLU A 97 23.48 12.66 -3.10
CA GLU A 97 23.86 13.95 -2.51
C GLU A 97 22.84 15.01 -2.90
N ILE A 98 22.17 15.63 -1.91
CA ILE A 98 21.02 16.48 -2.17
C ILE A 98 21.14 17.82 -1.44
N GLY A 99 20.97 18.91 -2.17
CA GLY A 99 20.93 20.27 -1.62
C GLY A 99 19.58 20.66 -1.01
N THR A 100 19.53 21.85 -0.45
CA THR A 100 18.32 22.47 0.14
C THR A 100 17.79 23.61 -0.75
N PRO A 101 16.52 24.06 -0.61
CA PRO A 101 15.48 23.54 0.28
C PRO A 101 14.96 22.17 -0.17
N ILE A 102 14.50 21.37 0.79
CA ILE A 102 14.00 20.01 0.56
C ILE A 102 12.83 19.67 1.48
N THR A 103 11.96 18.80 0.99
CA THR A 103 10.91 18.13 1.76
C THR A 103 11.19 16.63 1.85
N ILE A 104 11.32 16.13 3.07
CA ILE A 104 11.57 14.72 3.37
C ILE A 104 10.25 14.08 3.82
N VAL A 105 9.93 12.96 3.19
CA VAL A 105 8.67 12.23 3.32
C VAL A 105 8.97 10.80 3.76
N GLY A 106 8.27 10.32 4.79
CA GLY A 106 8.37 8.95 5.27
C GLY A 106 7.42 8.00 4.54
N ASP A 107 7.00 6.94 5.22
CA ASP A 107 6.16 5.88 4.67
C ASP A 107 4.82 6.39 4.12
N ILE A 108 4.38 5.82 3.00
CA ILE A 108 3.12 6.14 2.31
C ILE A 108 2.13 4.97 2.33
N HIS A 109 2.62 3.73 2.18
CA HIS A 109 1.86 2.48 2.27
C HIS A 109 0.53 2.49 1.48
N GLY A 110 0.58 2.83 0.20
CA GLY A 110 -0.57 2.79 -0.69
C GLY A 110 -1.71 3.73 -0.30
N GLN A 111 -1.47 4.74 0.55
CA GLN A 111 -2.46 5.76 0.91
C GLN A 111 -2.43 6.93 -0.10
N PHE A 112 -2.80 6.66 -1.35
CA PHE A 112 -2.72 7.62 -2.46
C PHE A 112 -3.38 8.97 -2.16
N PHE A 113 -4.60 8.97 -1.61
CA PHE A 113 -5.35 10.20 -1.32
C PHE A 113 -4.71 11.03 -0.19
N ASP A 114 -4.09 10.37 0.80
CA ASP A 114 -3.34 11.06 1.84
C ASP A 114 -2.02 11.62 1.31
N MET A 115 -1.39 10.94 0.34
CA MET A 115 -0.22 11.45 -0.37
C MET A 115 -0.55 12.74 -1.15
N LEU A 116 -1.75 12.84 -1.75
CA LEU A 116 -2.19 14.10 -2.37
C LEU A 116 -2.29 15.23 -1.34
N LYS A 117 -2.86 14.93 -0.16
CA LYS A 117 -2.93 15.88 0.95
C LYS A 117 -1.55 16.27 1.48
N MET A 118 -0.60 15.34 1.45
CA MET A 118 0.80 15.58 1.80
C MET A 118 1.45 16.56 0.82
N PHE A 119 1.25 16.41 -0.49
CA PHE A 119 1.79 17.33 -1.48
C PHE A 119 1.29 18.77 -1.29
N GLU A 120 0.01 18.98 -0.93
CA GLU A 120 -0.50 20.32 -0.57
C GLU A 120 0.27 20.99 0.58
N LYS A 121 0.87 20.20 1.49
CA LYS A 121 1.66 20.69 2.63
C LYS A 121 3.15 20.76 2.33
N GLY A 122 3.66 19.91 1.45
CA GLY A 122 5.09 19.82 1.14
C GLY A 122 5.62 20.95 0.27
N GLY A 123 4.75 21.61 -0.48
CA GLY A 123 5.12 22.65 -1.43
C GLY A 123 4.96 22.18 -2.87
N ASP A 124 5.22 23.08 -3.81
CA ASP A 124 5.07 22.76 -5.22
C ASP A 124 6.23 21.89 -5.71
N ILE A 125 5.90 20.70 -6.23
CA ILE A 125 6.84 19.72 -6.77
C ILE A 125 7.75 20.33 -7.86
N ALA A 126 7.24 21.31 -8.62
CA ALA A 126 8.01 21.95 -9.70
C ALA A 126 9.14 22.87 -9.19
N SER A 127 9.03 23.37 -7.95
CA SER A 127 9.95 24.38 -7.39
C SER A 127 10.67 23.92 -6.11
N ASN A 128 10.35 22.73 -5.61
CA ASN A 128 10.84 22.20 -4.35
C ASN A 128 11.47 20.82 -4.54
N ARG A 129 12.54 20.53 -3.80
CA ARG A 129 13.13 19.18 -3.81
C ARG A 129 12.35 18.26 -2.90
N TYR A 130 12.19 17.01 -3.29
CA TYR A 130 11.55 15.98 -2.49
C TYR A 130 12.46 14.77 -2.33
N LEU A 131 12.50 14.24 -1.11
CA LEU A 131 13.14 12.97 -0.79
C LEU A 131 12.13 12.08 -0.09
N PHE A 132 11.75 10.97 -0.72
CA PHE A 132 10.94 9.94 -0.09
C PHE A 132 11.84 8.84 0.47
N LEU A 133 11.55 8.41 1.69
CA LEU A 133 12.36 7.44 2.42
C LEU A 133 11.93 5.98 2.20
N GLY A 134 11.06 5.69 1.23
CA GLY A 134 10.58 4.33 0.94
C GLY A 134 9.19 4.01 1.49
N ASP A 135 8.82 2.73 1.42
CA ASP A 135 7.52 2.17 1.82
C ASP A 135 6.34 2.86 1.11
N TYR A 136 6.37 2.75 -0.22
CA TYR A 136 5.34 3.26 -1.12
C TYR A 136 4.12 2.35 -1.16
N VAL A 137 4.34 1.05 -0.98
CA VAL A 137 3.36 -0.01 -1.25
C VAL A 137 2.92 -0.78 0.00
N ASP A 138 1.97 -1.69 -0.22
CA ASP A 138 1.31 -2.55 0.77
C ASP A 138 0.43 -1.80 1.78
N ARG A 139 -0.42 -2.58 2.47
CA ARG A 139 -1.32 -2.16 3.56
C ARG A 139 -2.49 -1.32 3.08
N GLY A 140 -2.22 -0.20 2.42
CA GLY A 140 -3.21 0.57 1.68
C GLY A 140 -3.64 -0.14 0.40
N GLN A 141 -4.75 0.33 -0.18
CA GLN A 141 -5.41 -0.29 -1.34
C GLN A 141 -5.13 0.44 -2.67
N PHE A 142 -4.25 1.45 -2.63
CA PHE A 142 -3.92 2.32 -3.76
C PHE A 142 -2.40 2.41 -3.99
N SER A 143 -1.69 1.30 -3.79
CA SER A 143 -0.24 1.22 -3.98
C SER A 143 0.16 1.39 -5.45
N VAL A 144 -0.64 0.85 -6.38
CA VAL A 144 -0.41 0.98 -7.82
C VAL A 144 -0.46 2.44 -8.25
N GLU A 145 -1.45 3.19 -7.74
CA GLU A 145 -1.62 4.62 -8.01
C GLU A 145 -0.45 5.44 -7.43
N VAL A 146 -0.02 5.12 -6.21
CA VAL A 146 1.17 5.73 -5.59
C VAL A 146 2.41 5.51 -6.46
N VAL A 147 2.70 4.27 -6.83
CA VAL A 147 3.89 3.92 -7.62
C VAL A 147 3.85 4.59 -9.00
N LEU A 148 2.74 4.50 -9.73
CA LEU A 148 2.61 5.13 -11.04
C LEU A 148 2.83 6.64 -10.97
N TYR A 149 2.22 7.30 -9.99
CA TYR A 149 2.31 8.76 -9.88
C TYR A 149 3.69 9.23 -9.44
N LEU A 150 4.30 8.59 -8.44
CA LEU A 150 5.66 8.93 -7.99
C LEU A 150 6.70 8.71 -9.10
N TRP A 151 6.58 7.63 -9.88
CA TRP A 151 7.48 7.39 -11.02
C TRP A 151 7.26 8.39 -12.15
N ALA A 152 6.02 8.78 -12.43
CA ALA A 152 5.73 9.84 -13.39
C ALA A 152 6.35 11.18 -12.97
N ILE A 153 6.27 11.52 -11.67
CA ILE A 153 6.94 12.70 -11.11
C ILE A 153 8.47 12.57 -11.26
N LYS A 154 9.05 11.41 -10.95
CA LYS A 154 10.49 11.16 -11.12
C LYS A 154 10.95 11.37 -12.56
N ILE A 155 10.18 10.93 -13.55
CA ILE A 155 10.46 11.18 -14.98
C ILE A 155 10.43 12.68 -15.29
N THR A 156 9.50 13.41 -14.69
CA THR A 156 9.31 14.84 -14.96
C THR A 156 10.40 15.71 -14.32
N TYR A 157 10.82 15.34 -13.11
CA TYR A 157 11.73 16.09 -12.23
C TYR A 157 12.89 15.21 -11.70
N PRO A 158 13.74 14.66 -12.58
CA PRO A 158 14.76 13.68 -12.19
C PRO A 158 15.80 14.24 -11.20
N ASP A 159 16.12 15.53 -11.29
CA ASP A 159 17.18 16.17 -10.49
C ASP A 159 16.68 16.83 -9.19
N THR A 160 15.37 16.83 -8.94
CA THR A 160 14.75 17.43 -7.75
C THR A 160 13.79 16.50 -7.01
N PHE A 161 13.43 15.34 -7.59
CA PHE A 161 12.57 14.36 -6.95
C PHE A 161 13.31 13.04 -6.76
N PHE A 162 13.47 12.62 -5.51
CA PHE A 162 14.30 11.49 -5.12
C PHE A 162 13.49 10.44 -4.34
N LEU A 163 13.72 9.17 -4.66
CA LEU A 163 13.01 8.03 -4.11
C LEU A 163 14.05 7.05 -3.54
N LEU A 164 14.00 6.78 -2.23
CA LEU A 164 14.78 5.72 -1.61
C LEU A 164 14.00 4.41 -1.56
N ARG A 165 14.71 3.30 -1.36
CA ARG A 165 14.12 1.99 -1.11
C ARG A 165 13.71 1.87 0.36
N GLY A 166 12.47 1.44 0.62
CA GLY A 166 12.02 0.96 1.91
C GLY A 166 12.03 -0.56 1.98
N ASN A 167 11.64 -1.12 3.13
CA ASN A 167 11.65 -2.57 3.28
C ASN A 167 10.48 -3.24 2.53
N HIS A 168 9.40 -2.51 2.23
CA HIS A 168 8.27 -3.00 1.43
C HIS A 168 8.55 -3.04 -0.08
N GLU A 169 9.60 -2.38 -0.58
CA GLU A 169 10.01 -2.45 -1.98
C GLU A 169 10.82 -3.72 -2.29
N CYS A 170 10.22 -4.89 -1.98
CA CYS A 170 10.81 -6.21 -2.19
C CYS A 170 9.75 -7.27 -2.51
N ARG A 171 10.15 -8.36 -3.16
CA ARG A 171 9.25 -9.46 -3.55
C ARG A 171 8.68 -10.16 -2.32
N ASN A 172 9.50 -10.36 -1.28
CA ASN A 172 9.09 -11.11 -0.10
C ASN A 172 7.88 -10.46 0.61
N LEU A 173 7.90 -9.14 0.83
CA LEU A 173 6.80 -8.45 1.49
C LEU A 173 5.59 -8.24 0.59
N THR A 174 5.82 -7.88 -0.67
CA THR A 174 4.71 -7.58 -1.59
C THR A 174 3.90 -8.81 -1.99
N VAL A 175 4.51 -10.00 -1.93
CA VAL A 175 3.81 -11.30 -2.02
C VAL A 175 3.04 -11.63 -0.74
N TYR A 176 3.62 -11.32 0.43
CA TYR A 176 3.01 -11.62 1.72
C TYR A 176 1.83 -10.70 2.05
N PHE A 177 1.93 -9.43 1.70
CA PHE A 177 0.89 -8.42 1.87
C PHE A 177 0.04 -8.31 0.61
N THR A 178 -0.26 -7.10 0.15
CA THR A 178 -1.37 -6.84 -0.78
C THR A 178 -0.93 -6.31 -2.13
N PHE A 179 0.32 -5.85 -2.28
CA PHE A 179 0.74 -5.19 -3.51
C PHE A 179 0.74 -6.12 -4.73
N LYS A 180 1.15 -7.39 -4.57
CA LYS A 180 1.10 -8.34 -5.69
C LYS A 180 -0.33 -8.58 -6.15
N ASP A 181 -1.25 -8.84 -5.22
CA ASP A 181 -2.67 -9.04 -5.53
C ASP A 181 -3.29 -7.78 -6.15
N GLU A 182 -2.92 -6.60 -5.66
CA GLU A 182 -3.33 -5.31 -6.24
C GLU A 182 -2.89 -5.18 -7.70
N CYS A 183 -1.62 -5.47 -7.99
CA CYS A 183 -1.07 -5.44 -9.34
C CYS A 183 -1.80 -6.43 -10.25
N LEU A 184 -1.94 -7.69 -9.82
CA LEU A 184 -2.62 -8.75 -10.58
C LEU A 184 -4.05 -8.36 -10.95
N LEU A 185 -4.77 -7.70 -10.04
CA LEU A 185 -6.13 -7.23 -10.28
C LEU A 185 -6.20 -6.02 -11.22
N LYS A 186 -5.29 -5.06 -11.07
CA LYS A 186 -5.37 -3.76 -11.76
C LYS A 186 -4.69 -3.76 -13.14
N LEU A 187 -3.51 -4.36 -13.25
CA LEU A 187 -2.63 -4.28 -14.44
C LEU A 187 -2.01 -5.63 -14.85
N GLY A 188 -2.07 -6.66 -14.00
CA GLY A 188 -1.54 -7.99 -14.26
C GLY A 188 -0.09 -8.20 -13.81
N ASP A 189 0.39 -9.43 -14.01
CA ASP A 189 1.67 -9.93 -13.48
C ASP A 189 2.89 -9.23 -14.12
N LEU A 190 2.81 -8.89 -15.41
CA LEU A 190 3.89 -8.18 -16.11
C LEU A 190 4.20 -6.82 -15.48
N PHE A 191 3.18 -6.12 -14.99
CA PHE A 191 3.36 -4.85 -14.28
C PHE A 191 4.05 -5.06 -12.93
N TYR A 192 3.62 -6.07 -12.16
CA TYR A 192 4.25 -6.43 -10.89
C TYR A 192 5.74 -6.75 -11.05
N GLU A 193 6.09 -7.57 -12.05
CA GLU A 193 7.49 -7.92 -12.32
C GLU A 193 8.35 -6.70 -12.70
N GLU A 194 7.78 -5.75 -13.44
CA GLU A 194 8.49 -4.49 -13.74
C GLU A 194 8.63 -3.59 -12.51
N CYS A 195 7.62 -3.54 -11.63
CA CYS A 195 7.75 -2.88 -10.32
C CYS A 195 8.89 -3.47 -9.50
N MET A 196 9.01 -4.81 -9.44
CA MET A 196 10.09 -5.47 -8.69
C MET A 196 11.48 -5.12 -9.23
N LYS A 197 11.66 -5.13 -10.56
CA LYS A 197 12.92 -4.68 -11.18
C LYS A 197 13.19 -3.21 -10.88
N SER A 198 12.15 -2.38 -10.86
CA SER A 198 12.30 -0.96 -10.54
C SER A 198 12.68 -0.74 -9.08
N PHE A 199 12.12 -1.52 -8.17
CA PHE A 199 12.42 -1.47 -6.74
C PHE A 199 13.86 -1.88 -6.44
N ASP A 200 14.39 -2.86 -7.17
CA ASP A 200 15.81 -3.25 -7.08
C ASP A 200 16.77 -2.10 -7.47
N CYS A 201 16.31 -1.14 -8.29
CA CYS A 201 17.15 -0.02 -8.75
C CYS A 201 17.12 1.20 -7.82
N LEU A 202 16.18 1.27 -6.86
CA LEU A 202 16.03 2.43 -5.97
C LEU A 202 17.29 2.64 -5.12
N PRO A 203 17.83 3.88 -5.04
CA PRO A 203 18.85 4.26 -4.06
C PRO A 203 18.47 3.90 -2.62
N ILE A 204 19.47 3.72 -1.75
CA ILE A 204 19.24 3.20 -0.39
C ILE A 204 19.55 4.23 0.70
N ALA A 205 20.22 5.32 0.35
CA ALA A 205 20.51 6.42 1.27
C ALA A 205 20.62 7.76 0.54
N ALA A 206 20.52 8.84 1.31
CA ALA A 206 20.85 10.18 0.86
C ALA A 206 21.63 10.96 1.93
N LEU A 207 22.53 11.84 1.50
CA LEU A 207 23.19 12.84 2.31
C LEU A 207 22.64 14.21 1.92
N VAL A 208 21.82 14.78 2.79
CA VAL A 208 21.20 16.08 2.58
C VAL A 208 22.06 17.17 3.21
N GLN A 209 22.41 18.19 2.43
CA GLN A 209 23.22 19.35 2.84
C GLN A 209 24.58 18.96 3.46
N GLY A 210 25.11 17.77 3.15
CA GLY A 210 26.34 17.26 3.75
C GLY A 210 26.25 16.92 5.24
N GLN A 211 25.06 17.03 5.87
CA GLN A 211 24.91 16.97 7.33
C GLN A 211 23.86 15.96 7.81
N LEU A 212 22.86 15.65 6.98
CA LEU A 212 21.75 14.78 7.36
C LEU A 212 21.84 13.49 6.56
N PHE A 213 22.05 12.38 7.25
CA PHE A 213 22.05 11.06 6.62
C PHE A 213 20.64 10.47 6.64
N CYS A 214 20.06 10.27 5.47
CA CYS A 214 18.68 9.84 5.30
C CYS A 214 18.63 8.40 4.77
N ILE A 215 17.92 7.55 5.48
CA ILE A 215 17.75 6.11 5.19
C ILE A 215 16.34 5.68 5.59
N HIS A 216 15.87 4.51 5.14
CA HIS A 216 14.55 4.03 5.56
C HIS A 216 14.55 3.51 7.00
N GLY A 217 15.40 2.51 7.25
CA GLY A 217 15.68 1.77 8.48
C GLY A 217 16.48 2.56 9.51
N CYS A 218 17.60 2.01 9.94
CA CYS A 218 18.58 2.65 10.81
C CYS A 218 20.00 2.24 10.40
N ILE A 219 21.01 2.70 11.14
CA ILE A 219 22.42 2.38 10.84
C ILE A 219 22.74 0.90 11.08
N SER A 220 23.75 0.38 10.39
CA SER A 220 24.21 -1.01 10.48
C SER A 220 25.50 -1.13 11.29
N PRO A 221 25.71 -2.21 12.07
CA PRO A 221 27.02 -2.52 12.65
C PRO A 221 28.12 -2.77 11.60
N GLU A 222 27.75 -3.10 10.37
CA GLU A 222 28.68 -3.35 9.25
C GLU A 222 29.00 -2.08 8.45
N ILE A 223 28.39 -0.93 8.78
CA ILE A 223 28.62 0.36 8.13
C ILE A 223 29.12 1.34 9.18
N ARG A 224 30.42 1.59 9.17
CA ARG A 224 31.03 2.57 10.06
C ARG A 224 31.02 3.96 9.44
N TYR A 225 31.28 4.06 8.14
CA TYR A 225 31.33 5.32 7.41
C TYR A 225 30.29 5.35 6.29
N ILE A 226 29.63 6.49 6.08
CA ILE A 226 28.56 6.63 5.08
C ILE A 226 29.04 6.33 3.65
N ARG A 227 30.32 6.56 3.38
CA ARG A 227 30.94 6.22 2.09
C ARG A 227 30.88 4.72 1.79
N GLU A 228 30.85 3.85 2.79
CA GLU A 228 30.77 2.40 2.59
C GLU A 228 29.41 1.98 1.98
N VAL A 229 28.39 2.84 2.07
CA VAL A 229 27.10 2.64 1.40
C VAL A 229 27.25 2.62 -0.12
N THR A 230 28.25 3.30 -0.70
CA THR A 230 28.46 3.33 -2.16
C THR A 230 28.82 1.97 -2.74
N ASP A 231 29.37 1.08 -1.91
CA ASP A 231 29.91 -0.22 -2.35
C ASP A 231 28.88 -1.36 -2.21
N ILE A 232 27.71 -1.10 -1.61
CA ILE A 232 26.65 -2.09 -1.44
C ILE A 232 26.05 -2.46 -2.80
N ASN A 233 25.99 -3.75 -3.14
CA ASN A 233 25.20 -4.19 -4.29
C ASN A 233 23.70 -4.08 -3.97
N ARG A 234 23.05 -2.99 -4.40
CA ARG A 234 21.62 -2.75 -4.14
C ARG A 234 20.67 -3.44 -5.12
N ILE A 235 21.14 -3.80 -6.32
CA ILE A 235 20.31 -4.34 -7.42
C ILE A 235 20.11 -5.85 -7.22
N ILE A 236 19.51 -6.18 -6.10
CA ILE A 236 19.15 -7.52 -5.66
C ILE A 236 17.87 -7.44 -4.81
N GLU A 237 17.21 -8.57 -4.63
CA GLU A 237 16.26 -8.72 -3.53
C GLU A 237 17.01 -8.50 -2.19
N PRO A 238 16.48 -7.70 -1.24
CA PRO A 238 17.15 -7.47 0.03
C PRO A 238 17.41 -8.80 0.75
N PRO A 239 18.66 -9.08 1.15
CA PRO A 239 18.98 -10.29 1.90
C PRO A 239 18.36 -10.26 3.30
N THR A 240 18.32 -11.40 3.99
CA THR A 240 17.82 -11.49 5.37
C THR A 240 18.79 -10.95 6.42
N LYS A 241 20.03 -10.64 6.03
CA LYS A 241 21.09 -10.09 6.89
C LYS A 241 22.08 -9.27 6.08
N GLY A 242 22.91 -8.48 6.75
CA GLY A 242 23.94 -7.65 6.14
C GLY A 242 23.50 -6.20 5.92
N PRO A 243 24.40 -5.36 5.41
CA PRO A 243 24.22 -3.90 5.43
C PRO A 243 22.99 -3.41 4.66
N LEU A 244 22.62 -4.06 3.54
CA LEU A 244 21.40 -3.73 2.81
C LEU A 244 20.13 -4.07 3.60
N CYS A 245 20.11 -5.21 4.31
CA CYS A 245 19.01 -5.56 5.21
C CYS A 245 18.89 -4.50 6.31
N ASP A 246 20.00 -4.13 6.93
CA ASP A 246 20.01 -3.24 8.08
C ASP A 246 19.56 -1.82 7.76
N ILE A 247 20.04 -1.23 6.65
CA ILE A 247 19.59 0.09 6.18
C ILE A 247 18.08 0.13 5.97
N LEU A 248 17.43 -1.01 5.68
CA LEU A 248 15.99 -1.10 5.44
C LEU A 248 15.19 -1.53 6.68
N TRP A 249 15.78 -2.27 7.63
CA TRP A 249 15.01 -2.94 8.70
C TRP A 249 15.42 -2.57 10.13
N ALA A 250 16.58 -1.96 10.32
CA ALA A 250 17.03 -1.62 11.66
C ALA A 250 16.12 -0.55 12.31
N ASP A 251 16.00 -0.61 13.63
CA ASP A 251 15.19 0.30 14.44
C ASP A 251 16.03 0.88 15.59
N PRO A 252 15.69 2.05 16.16
CA PRO A 252 16.25 2.45 17.45
C PRO A 252 15.71 1.56 18.59
N THR A 253 16.50 1.36 19.65
CA THR A 253 16.06 0.63 20.85
C THR A 253 14.87 1.31 21.57
N ASP A 254 14.00 0.54 22.23
CA ASP A 254 12.85 1.10 22.98
C ASP A 254 13.28 2.11 24.08
N GLY A 255 14.46 1.89 24.66
CA GLY A 255 15.05 2.72 25.71
C GLY A 255 15.95 3.85 25.21
N TYR A 256 15.99 4.12 23.90
CA TYR A 256 16.96 5.04 23.25
C TYR A 256 17.10 6.38 23.97
N ASP A 257 15.96 7.01 24.33
CA ASP A 257 15.97 8.35 24.92
C ASP A 257 16.42 8.39 26.40
N ASN A 258 16.46 7.22 27.05
CA ASN A 258 16.82 7.08 28.46
C ASN A 258 18.25 6.56 28.68
N GLU A 259 18.91 6.08 27.62
CA GLU A 259 20.27 5.51 27.68
C GLU A 259 21.32 6.59 27.99
N LYS A 260 22.28 6.29 28.88
CA LYS A 260 23.42 7.17 29.17
C LYS A 260 24.68 6.64 28.50
N LEU A 261 25.55 7.51 27.97
CA LEU A 261 26.75 7.09 27.23
C LEU A 261 27.74 6.27 28.08
N GLU A 262 27.79 6.53 29.39
CA GLU A 262 28.67 5.83 30.33
C GLU A 262 28.16 4.45 30.72
N GLN A 263 26.90 4.11 30.42
CA GLN A 263 26.36 2.79 30.68
C GLN A 263 27.05 1.76 29.76
N ARG A 264 27.36 0.58 30.33
CA ARG A 264 27.76 -0.59 29.55
C ARG A 264 26.51 -1.18 28.88
N SER A 265 26.09 -0.58 27.78
CA SER A 265 25.08 -1.12 26.85
C SER A 265 25.75 -1.67 25.59
N GLU A 266 25.15 -2.71 25.02
CA GLU A 266 25.48 -3.18 23.67
C GLU A 266 25.01 -2.13 22.65
N MET A 267 25.87 -1.80 21.68
CA MET A 267 25.56 -0.80 20.63
C MET A 267 24.47 -1.29 19.67
N TYR A 268 24.44 -2.59 19.42
CA TYR A 268 23.52 -3.25 18.49
C TYR A 268 23.03 -4.52 19.15
N THR A 269 21.71 -4.69 19.24
CA THR A 269 21.08 -5.92 19.74
C THR A 269 20.14 -6.49 18.67
N HIS A 270 19.81 -7.78 18.71
CA HIS A 270 18.92 -8.38 17.71
C HIS A 270 17.54 -7.71 17.74
N ASN A 271 17.00 -7.36 16.57
CA ASN A 271 15.66 -6.79 16.44
C ASN A 271 14.60 -7.90 16.41
N GLY A 272 14.22 -8.35 17.61
CA GLY A 272 13.18 -9.37 17.80
C GLY A 272 11.83 -9.03 17.13
N PRO A 273 11.29 -7.80 17.28
CA PRO A 273 10.04 -7.40 16.62
C PRO A 273 10.04 -7.54 15.09
N ARG A 274 11.18 -7.29 14.42
CA ARG A 274 11.32 -7.46 12.96
C ARG A 274 11.75 -8.88 12.56
N GLY A 275 12.30 -9.66 13.48
CA GLY A 275 12.83 -11.01 13.22
C GLY A 275 14.11 -11.04 12.37
N CYS A 276 14.68 -9.88 12.07
CA CYS A 276 15.91 -9.68 11.30
C CYS A 276 16.56 -8.35 11.70
N SER A 277 17.81 -8.11 11.29
CA SER A 277 18.54 -6.88 11.60
C SER A 277 18.67 -6.57 13.12
N TYR A 278 18.88 -5.30 13.46
CA TYR A 278 19.33 -4.83 14.76
C TYR A 278 18.48 -3.68 15.32
N ASN A 279 18.40 -3.64 16.65
CA ASN A 279 18.03 -2.45 17.41
C ASN A 279 19.31 -1.65 17.71
N VAL A 280 19.31 -0.37 17.34
CA VAL A 280 20.45 0.54 17.42
C VAL A 280 20.33 1.40 18.67
N SER A 281 21.38 1.39 19.49
CA SER A 281 21.43 2.16 20.74
C SER A 281 21.77 3.64 20.50
N TYR A 282 21.47 4.50 21.49
CA TYR A 282 21.86 5.93 21.44
C TYR A 282 23.37 6.09 21.32
N LYS A 283 24.14 5.26 22.04
CA LYS A 283 25.60 5.25 21.99
C LYS A 283 26.14 4.90 20.61
N ALA A 284 25.53 3.92 19.93
CA ALA A 284 25.90 3.54 18.57
C ALA A 284 25.67 4.70 17.60
N MET A 285 24.52 5.36 17.70
CA MET A 285 24.18 6.51 16.86
C MET A 285 25.13 7.70 17.08
N CYS A 286 25.41 8.07 18.33
CA CYS A 286 26.36 9.16 18.63
C CYS A 286 27.75 8.86 18.01
N LYS A 287 28.23 7.63 18.18
CA LYS A 287 29.51 7.22 17.59
C LYS A 287 29.49 7.33 16.06
N PHE A 288 28.42 6.88 15.40
CA PHE A 288 28.30 6.96 13.96
C PHE A 288 28.28 8.41 13.46
N LEU A 289 27.52 9.29 14.13
CA LEU A 289 27.47 10.71 13.79
C LEU A 289 28.86 11.37 13.96
N ASP A 290 29.55 11.12 15.08
CA ASP A 290 30.89 11.62 15.35
C ASP A 290 31.92 11.11 14.32
N ASP A 291 31.89 9.81 13.96
CA ASP A 291 32.83 9.21 13.01
C ASP A 291 32.63 9.75 11.57
N ASN A 292 31.45 10.32 11.26
CA ASN A 292 31.07 10.79 9.92
C ASN A 292 30.88 12.31 9.80
N ASP A 293 31.11 13.07 10.88
CA ASP A 293 30.85 14.52 10.96
C ASP A 293 29.40 14.90 10.55
N LEU A 294 28.43 14.10 11.00
CA LEU A 294 27.01 14.28 10.70
C LEU A 294 26.26 14.91 11.86
N LEU A 295 25.19 15.63 11.55
CA LEU A 295 24.34 16.26 12.55
C LEU A 295 23.23 15.32 13.04
N CYS A 296 22.66 14.54 12.14
CA CYS A 296 21.44 13.77 12.40
C CYS A 296 21.26 12.64 11.39
N VAL A 297 20.67 11.52 11.83
CA VAL A 297 20.06 10.53 10.94
C VAL A 297 18.55 10.80 10.83
N ILE A 298 18.03 10.88 9.60
CA ILE A 298 16.58 11.00 9.35
C ILE A 298 16.09 9.70 8.74
N ARG A 299 15.00 9.16 9.30
CA ARG A 299 14.49 7.83 8.96
C ARG A 299 12.97 7.74 8.93
N ALA A 300 12.43 6.57 8.55
CA ALA A 300 10.98 6.32 8.48
C ALA A 300 10.51 5.02 9.19
N HIS A 301 9.79 4.07 8.55
CA HIS A 301 9.50 2.66 8.94
C HIS A 301 8.71 2.37 10.24
N GLN A 302 8.70 3.28 11.20
CA GLN A 302 8.04 3.14 12.50
C GLN A 302 6.96 4.19 12.65
N VAL A 303 5.71 3.74 12.70
CA VAL A 303 4.54 4.60 12.92
C VAL A 303 4.72 5.48 14.16
N GLN A 304 4.46 6.78 14.00
CA GLN A 304 4.50 7.76 15.08
C GLN A 304 3.12 8.38 15.28
N SER A 305 2.63 8.45 16.52
CA SER A 305 1.31 9.04 16.82
C SER A 305 1.17 10.47 16.27
N ALA A 306 2.25 11.25 16.35
CA ALA A 306 2.33 12.62 15.85
C ALA A 306 2.86 12.72 14.41
N GLY A 307 3.08 11.61 13.71
CA GLY A 307 3.72 11.54 12.39
C GLY A 307 5.23 11.83 12.39
N CYS A 308 5.81 12.23 13.52
CA CYS A 308 7.23 12.48 13.67
C CYS A 308 7.67 12.19 15.11
N LYS A 309 8.91 11.73 15.30
CA LYS A 309 9.59 11.66 16.58
C LYS A 309 11.01 12.20 16.45
N MET A 310 11.36 13.18 17.28
CA MET A 310 12.74 13.63 17.48
C MET A 310 13.28 12.89 18.71
N TYR A 311 14.39 12.19 18.53
CA TYR A 311 15.02 11.41 19.60
C TYR A 311 16.00 12.27 20.39
N LYS A 312 16.61 11.67 21.42
CA LYS A 312 17.60 12.27 22.29
C LYS A 312 18.66 13.06 21.51
N LYS A 313 19.00 14.22 22.06
CA LYS A 313 19.96 15.15 21.46
C LYS A 313 21.38 14.68 21.72
N HIS A 314 22.24 14.87 20.72
CA HIS A 314 23.67 14.69 20.87
C HIS A 314 24.22 15.69 21.90
N GLU A 315 25.13 15.25 22.76
CA GLU A 315 25.64 16.09 23.85
C GLU A 315 26.47 17.27 23.37
N LYS A 316 27.16 17.13 22.22
CA LYS A 316 28.01 18.20 21.65
C LYS A 316 27.22 19.22 20.84
N THR A 317 26.32 18.76 19.96
CA THR A 317 25.61 19.62 19.00
C THR A 317 24.27 20.09 19.53
N LEU A 318 23.74 19.46 20.58
CA LEU A 318 22.40 19.69 21.14
C LEU A 318 21.27 19.50 20.11
N PHE A 319 21.56 18.81 19.02
CA PHE A 319 20.64 18.46 17.94
C PHE A 319 20.17 17.00 18.09
N PRO A 320 18.91 16.67 17.75
CA PRO A 320 18.44 15.28 17.76
C PRO A 320 19.38 14.36 16.97
N THR A 321 19.84 13.26 17.57
CA THR A 321 20.71 12.29 16.87
C THR A 321 19.96 11.53 15.77
N LEU A 322 18.66 11.31 16.00
CA LEU A 322 17.76 10.57 15.12
C LEU A 322 16.42 11.29 15.02
N VAL A 323 15.83 11.28 13.83
CA VAL A 323 14.46 11.73 13.59
C VAL A 323 13.72 10.65 12.79
N THR A 324 12.55 10.23 13.29
CA THR A 324 11.62 9.38 12.52
C THR A 324 10.50 10.22 11.95
N ILE A 325 10.29 10.14 10.63
CA ILE A 325 9.19 10.78 9.89
C ILE A 325 8.27 9.68 9.35
N PHE A 326 6.96 9.86 9.51
CA PHE A 326 5.94 8.91 9.08
C PHE A 326 4.78 9.65 8.40
N SER A 327 4.55 9.35 7.13
CA SER A 327 3.69 10.15 6.24
C SER A 327 2.36 9.46 5.89
N ALA A 328 2.03 8.35 6.54
CA ALA A 328 0.74 7.66 6.43
C ALA A 328 -0.18 7.98 7.63
N PRO A 329 -1.07 9.00 7.56
CA PRO A 329 -2.01 9.31 8.65
C PRO A 329 -3.08 8.21 8.79
N ASN A 330 -3.60 8.00 10.00
CA ASN A 330 -4.56 6.93 10.30
C ASN A 330 -4.18 5.60 9.66
N TYR A 331 -2.93 5.20 9.86
CA TYR A 331 -2.34 4.03 9.25
C TYR A 331 -3.21 2.78 9.45
N CYS A 332 -3.32 1.95 8.41
CA CYS A 332 -4.19 0.77 8.38
C CYS A 332 -5.65 1.06 8.79
N GLU A 333 -6.12 2.30 8.62
CA GLU A 333 -7.44 2.81 9.02
C GLU A 333 -7.77 2.75 10.52
N VAL A 334 -6.85 2.31 11.38
CA VAL A 334 -7.11 2.02 12.80
C VAL A 334 -6.23 2.80 13.77
N TYR A 335 -5.01 3.18 13.37
CA TYR A 335 -4.03 3.77 14.30
C TYR A 335 -4.37 5.20 14.74
N LYS A 336 -5.18 5.93 13.95
CA LYS A 336 -5.59 7.32 14.21
C LYS A 336 -4.40 8.29 14.46
N ASN A 337 -3.21 7.93 14.00
CA ASN A 337 -2.02 8.77 14.04
C ASN A 337 -2.14 9.94 13.05
N ARG A 338 -1.36 11.00 13.26
CA ARG A 338 -1.12 12.02 12.24
C ARG A 338 -0.07 11.54 11.24
N GLY A 339 -0.10 12.09 10.04
CA GLY A 339 1.01 12.04 9.09
C GLY A 339 1.85 13.30 9.27
N ALA A 340 3.14 13.22 8.96
CA ALA A 340 3.99 14.41 8.92
C ALA A 340 5.02 14.32 7.78
N ILE A 341 5.53 15.50 7.42
CA ILE A 341 6.69 15.69 6.54
C ILE A 341 7.67 16.66 7.19
N LEU A 342 8.93 16.59 6.81
CA LEU A 342 9.98 17.49 7.29
C LEU A 342 10.44 18.40 6.15
N ARG A 343 10.34 19.70 6.33
CA ARG A 343 10.88 20.70 5.41
C ARG A 343 12.16 21.29 5.99
N TYR A 344 13.20 21.35 5.19
CA TYR A 344 14.52 21.84 5.60
C TYR A 344 15.08 22.80 4.55
N ASP A 345 15.46 24.00 4.96
CA ASP A 345 15.99 25.06 4.10
C ASP A 345 17.52 25.26 4.22
N GLY A 346 18.20 24.34 4.92
CA GLY A 346 19.63 24.44 5.23
C GLY A 346 19.90 25.04 6.61
N SER A 347 18.94 25.71 7.22
CA SER A 347 19.08 26.30 8.56
C SER A 347 18.08 25.75 9.56
N VAL A 348 16.80 25.63 9.17
CA VAL A 348 15.71 25.29 10.08
C VAL A 348 14.95 24.05 9.57
N MET A 349 14.74 23.09 10.47
CA MET A 349 13.86 21.94 10.22
C MET A 349 12.45 22.24 10.75
N HIS A 350 11.48 22.23 9.84
CA HIS A 350 10.07 22.41 10.15
C HIS A 350 9.30 21.13 9.87
N VAL A 351 8.61 20.61 10.90
CA VAL A 351 7.73 19.45 10.76
C VAL A 351 6.30 19.93 10.51
N PHE A 352 5.71 19.53 9.39
CA PHE A 352 4.33 19.82 9.03
C PHE A 352 3.47 18.57 9.21
N GLN A 353 2.48 18.64 10.09
CA GLN A 353 1.55 17.56 10.35
C GLN A 353 0.25 17.73 9.56
N TYR A 354 -0.38 16.61 9.21
CA TYR A 354 -1.69 16.56 8.57
C TYR A 354 -2.50 15.35 9.07
N LYS A 355 -3.82 15.43 8.84
CA LYS A 355 -4.76 14.35 9.10
C LYS A 355 -5.10 13.63 7.81
N TRP A 356 -5.58 12.42 7.95
CA TRP A 356 -6.05 11.60 6.84
C TRP A 356 -7.28 12.22 6.17
N VAL A 357 -7.49 11.86 4.92
CA VAL A 357 -8.67 12.20 4.14
C VAL A 357 -9.54 10.96 3.91
N LYS A 358 -10.74 11.17 3.37
CA LYS A 358 -11.57 10.05 2.92
C LYS A 358 -11.01 9.54 1.60
N HIS A 359 -11.03 8.22 1.43
CA HIS A 359 -10.73 7.55 0.18
C HIS A 359 -11.87 6.58 -0.19
N PRO A 360 -11.94 6.13 -1.45
CA PRO A 360 -12.87 5.09 -1.87
C PRO A 360 -12.69 3.80 -1.06
N TYR A 361 -13.79 3.10 -0.82
CA TYR A 361 -13.78 1.86 -0.03
C TYR A 361 -13.49 0.65 -0.92
N VAL A 362 -12.56 -0.17 -0.50
CA VAL A 362 -12.18 -1.43 -1.15
C VAL A 362 -12.32 -2.56 -0.14
N LEU A 363 -12.96 -3.67 -0.53
CA LEU A 363 -13.06 -4.84 0.34
C LEU A 363 -11.67 -5.43 0.60
N PRO A 364 -11.44 -6.05 1.78
CA PRO A 364 -10.16 -6.68 2.11
C PRO A 364 -9.68 -7.64 1.02
N ASN A 365 -8.38 -7.61 0.73
CA ASN A 365 -7.74 -8.42 -0.31
C ASN A 365 -8.38 -8.28 -1.69
N PHE A 366 -8.94 -7.10 -1.98
CA PHE A 366 -9.60 -6.75 -3.24
C PHE A 366 -10.70 -7.72 -3.67
N LEU A 367 -11.43 -8.30 -2.70
CA LEU A 367 -12.55 -9.19 -3.00
C LEU A 367 -13.65 -8.45 -3.77
N ASP A 368 -14.18 -9.10 -4.81
CA ASP A 368 -15.41 -8.63 -5.44
C ASP A 368 -16.64 -8.98 -4.55
N ALA A 369 -17.74 -8.27 -4.78
CA ALA A 369 -18.96 -8.41 -3.99
C ALA A 369 -19.58 -9.82 -4.07
N PHE A 370 -19.35 -10.57 -5.15
CA PHE A 370 -19.86 -11.94 -5.27
C PHE A 370 -19.03 -12.89 -4.43
N ARG A 371 -17.70 -12.88 -4.57
CA ARG A 371 -16.81 -13.72 -3.75
C ARG A 371 -17.02 -13.45 -2.26
N TRP A 372 -17.26 -12.21 -1.89
CA TRP A 372 -17.54 -11.83 -0.51
C TRP A 372 -18.91 -12.32 0.00
N SER A 373 -19.98 -12.21 -0.80
CA SER A 373 -21.35 -12.50 -0.33
C SER A 373 -21.82 -13.93 -0.56
N ILE A 374 -21.31 -14.66 -1.57
CA ILE A 374 -21.76 -16.02 -1.91
C ILE A 374 -21.71 -16.98 -0.72
N PRO A 375 -20.62 -17.04 0.09
CA PRO A 375 -20.59 -17.94 1.24
C PRO A 375 -21.75 -17.69 2.22
N PHE A 376 -22.01 -16.41 2.51
CA PHE A 376 -23.12 -16.01 3.39
C PHE A 376 -24.49 -16.32 2.78
N VAL A 377 -24.68 -16.03 1.49
CA VAL A 377 -25.93 -16.35 0.79
C VAL A 377 -26.20 -17.86 0.83
N LEU A 378 -25.18 -18.68 0.55
CA LEU A 378 -25.31 -20.13 0.57
C LEU A 378 -25.68 -20.65 1.96
N GLU A 379 -25.02 -20.14 3.01
CA GLU A 379 -25.33 -20.47 4.40
C GLU A 379 -26.79 -20.15 4.72
N LYS A 380 -27.25 -18.92 4.44
CA LYS A 380 -28.61 -18.49 4.79
C LYS A 380 -29.70 -19.18 3.99
N VAL A 381 -29.46 -19.44 2.72
CA VAL A 381 -30.39 -20.23 1.88
C VAL A 381 -30.47 -21.66 2.39
N THR A 382 -29.35 -22.25 2.80
CA THR A 382 -29.31 -23.59 3.40
C THR A 382 -30.07 -23.63 4.73
N ASP A 383 -29.83 -22.65 5.62
CA ASP A 383 -30.55 -22.50 6.88
C ASP A 383 -32.07 -22.41 6.65
N MET A 384 -32.49 -21.62 5.65
CA MET A 384 -33.89 -21.47 5.28
C MET A 384 -34.50 -22.80 4.81
N PHE A 385 -33.82 -23.54 3.93
CA PHE A 385 -34.30 -24.84 3.47
C PHE A 385 -34.38 -25.85 4.61
N LEU A 386 -33.39 -25.87 5.51
CA LEU A 386 -33.41 -26.73 6.69
C LEU A 386 -34.58 -26.38 7.64
N ALA A 387 -34.88 -25.09 7.82
CA ALA A 387 -36.02 -24.66 8.62
C ALA A 387 -37.37 -25.09 7.99
N ILE A 388 -37.51 -24.96 6.66
CA ILE A 388 -38.70 -25.41 5.93
C ILE A 388 -38.86 -26.93 6.04
N LEU A 389 -37.77 -27.69 5.88
CA LEU A 389 -37.80 -29.15 6.00
C LEU A 389 -38.16 -29.62 7.41
N LYS A 390 -37.63 -28.96 8.45
CA LYS A 390 -38.00 -29.23 9.85
C LYS A 390 -39.48 -28.96 10.12
N PHE A 391 -40.01 -27.83 9.64
CA PHE A 391 -41.43 -27.54 9.76
C PHE A 391 -42.30 -28.62 9.09
N CYS A 392 -41.90 -29.06 7.88
CA CYS A 392 -42.61 -30.13 7.17
C CYS A 392 -42.48 -31.49 7.87
N SER A 393 -41.35 -31.79 8.53
CA SER A 393 -41.19 -33.03 9.31
C SER A 393 -42.03 -33.00 10.58
N ASP A 394 -42.13 -31.86 11.26
CA ASP A 394 -42.94 -31.71 12.47
C ASP A 394 -44.44 -31.79 12.17
N GLU A 395 -44.90 -31.26 11.03
CA GLU A 395 -46.25 -31.51 10.53
C GLU A 395 -46.47 -32.98 10.12
N HIS A 396 -45.45 -33.65 9.59
CA HIS A 396 -45.49 -35.06 9.26
C HIS A 396 -45.46 -35.98 10.48
N ASP A 397 -44.88 -35.59 11.61
CA ASP A 397 -44.92 -36.39 12.85
C ASP A 397 -46.33 -36.46 13.46
N SER A 398 -47.23 -35.53 13.11
CA SER A 398 -48.67 -35.67 13.39
C SER A 398 -49.38 -36.69 12.47
N ARG A 399 -48.72 -37.18 11.41
CA ARG A 399 -49.30 -38.07 10.38
C ARG A 399 -48.45 -39.27 9.95
N LEU A 400 -47.26 -39.51 10.51
CA LEU A 400 -46.34 -40.57 10.09
C LEU A 400 -45.96 -41.57 11.21
N SER A 401 -46.96 -42.21 11.81
CA SER A 401 -46.77 -43.57 12.36
C SER A 401 -46.57 -44.64 11.25
N ARG A 402 -46.23 -44.27 10.00
CA ARG A 402 -46.40 -45.16 8.82
C ARG A 402 -45.37 -45.15 7.69
N ARG A 403 -44.23 -44.43 7.73
CA ARG A 403 -43.24 -44.52 6.61
C ARG A 403 -41.76 -44.62 7.03
N THR A 404 -41.45 -45.51 7.97
CA THR A 404 -40.07 -45.93 8.27
C THR A 404 -39.41 -46.73 7.12
N GLN A 405 -40.09 -47.01 6.00
CA GLN A 405 -39.59 -47.91 4.94
C GLN A 405 -38.86 -47.22 3.77
N ILE A 406 -38.77 -45.89 3.69
CA ILE A 406 -38.17 -45.20 2.53
C ILE A 406 -36.71 -44.77 2.77
N ILE A 407 -36.33 -44.51 4.04
CA ILE A 407 -35.00 -44.00 4.41
C ILE A 407 -33.88 -45.02 4.17
N GLU A 408 -34.15 -46.33 4.29
CA GLU A 408 -33.16 -47.37 4.01
C GLU A 408 -32.73 -47.45 2.53
N LYS A 409 -33.53 -46.91 1.60
CA LYS A 409 -33.22 -46.98 0.16
C LYS A 409 -32.31 -45.85 -0.33
N VAL A 410 -32.28 -44.71 0.35
CA VAL A 410 -31.50 -43.53 -0.08
C VAL A 410 -30.06 -43.59 0.45
N ASN A 411 -29.84 -44.11 1.66
CA ASN A 411 -28.50 -44.22 2.26
C ASN A 411 -27.54 -45.17 1.51
N LYS A 412 -28.04 -46.04 0.63
CA LYS A 412 -27.18 -46.92 -0.19
C LYS A 412 -26.55 -46.23 -1.40
N ASN A 413 -27.02 -45.05 -1.82
CA ASN A 413 -26.55 -44.38 -3.04
C ASN A 413 -25.63 -43.18 -2.80
N ILE A 414 -25.39 -42.76 -1.55
CA ILE A 414 -24.55 -41.59 -1.23
C ILE A 414 -23.08 -41.96 -0.96
N PHE A 415 -22.72 -43.25 -0.93
CA PHE A 415 -21.33 -43.69 -0.72
C PHE A 415 -20.47 -43.87 -1.99
N TYR A 416 -20.93 -43.39 -3.16
CA TYR A 416 -20.21 -43.56 -4.43
C TYR A 416 -19.81 -42.26 -5.16
N LEU A 417 -19.76 -41.14 -4.45
CA LEU A 417 -19.16 -39.91 -4.97
C LEU A 417 -18.24 -39.31 -3.92
N SER A 418 -17.08 -39.97 -3.78
CA SER A 418 -15.82 -39.39 -3.31
C SER A 418 -15.33 -38.32 -4.26
#